data_AF-A0A9W6P2G5-F1
#
_entry.id   AF-A0A9W6P2G5-F1
#
_cell.length_a   1.000
_cell.length_b   1.000
_cell.length_c   1.000
_cell.angle_alpha   90.00
_cell.angle_beta   90.00
_cell.angle_gamma   90.00
#
_symmetry.space_group_name_H-M   'P 1'
#
loop_
_entity.id
_entity.type
_entity.pdbx_description
1 polymer ?
#
loop_
_entity_poly.entity_id
_entity_poly.type
_entity_poly.pdbx_seq_one_letter_code
_entity_poly.pdbx_strand_id
1 'polypeptide(L)'
;MGEKNNDVIVLEAGEYRATVDPLGAALRTLKAQGRDLIWGYPEGEPQLSQGQVLIPWPNRIDRGRYSFEGTDYQLAVNEPALDNAIHGLTRTLLWETAEAGTASVLFTLLLDGAPGYPFRLELSVRYTLDAELGMDVRITARNTGEHNAPYGNATHNFLTMQRPVDETVLLLPADSWLPTDERLLPAGAPRPVADTEYDFRTPRRFGDVVLDNAFTGLTPSADRRIWTVLEADGVRVGLWCDDSYSWIQIFSADRPGPQNRRHLAVEPMTCPPNAFATGEDVVVLAPGQQVESTYGITTAPPV
;
A
#
# COMPACT_ATOMS: atom_id res chain seq x y z
N MET A 1 -24.28 14.63 -17.35
CA MET A 1 -22.91 14.84 -16.85
C MET A 1 -23.08 15.35 -15.43
N GLY A 2 -23.04 14.44 -14.46
CA GLY A 2 -23.17 14.81 -13.04
C GLY A 2 -21.92 15.55 -12.60
N GLU A 3 -22.07 16.55 -11.73
CA GLU A 3 -20.94 17.17 -11.05
C GLU A 3 -20.14 16.06 -10.35
N LYS A 4 -18.87 15.91 -10.73
CA LYS A 4 -17.97 14.99 -10.01
C LYS A 4 -17.78 15.60 -8.62
N ASN A 5 -18.27 14.90 -7.60
CA ASN A 5 -18.07 15.31 -6.23
C ASN A 5 -16.60 15.05 -5.85
N ASN A 6 -15.83 16.12 -5.67
CA ASN A 6 -14.43 16.05 -5.28
C ASN A 6 -14.26 16.18 -3.76
N ASP A 7 -15.36 16.24 -3.01
CA ASP A 7 -15.30 16.40 -1.58
C ASP A 7 -14.82 15.11 -0.91
N VAL A 8 -13.97 15.29 0.10
CA VAL A 8 -13.48 14.22 0.97
C VAL A 8 -14.67 13.59 1.69
N ILE A 9 -14.71 12.27 1.76
CA ILE A 9 -15.81 11.53 2.39
C ILE A 9 -15.41 11.17 3.81
N VAL A 10 -16.27 11.53 4.77
CA VAL A 10 -16.09 11.20 6.18
C VAL A 10 -16.83 9.91 6.50
N LEU A 11 -16.14 8.95 7.10
CA LEU A 11 -16.71 7.70 7.61
C LEU A 11 -16.65 7.69 9.14
N GLU A 12 -17.69 7.19 9.78
CA GLU A 12 -17.85 7.13 11.23
C GLU A 12 -18.48 5.79 11.63
N ALA A 13 -17.87 5.10 12.59
CA ALA A 13 -18.41 3.88 13.20
C ALA A 13 -17.87 3.72 14.63
N GLY A 14 -18.74 3.84 15.63
CA GLY A 14 -18.32 3.81 17.04
C GLY A 14 -17.28 4.89 17.34
N GLU A 15 -16.13 4.47 17.87
CA GLU A 15 -15.00 5.35 18.19
C GLU A 15 -14.07 5.62 17.00
N TYR A 16 -14.30 4.95 15.86
CA TYR A 16 -13.51 5.12 14.65
C TYR A 16 -14.05 6.25 13.78
N ARG A 17 -13.13 7.01 13.21
CA ARG A 17 -13.42 8.05 12.22
C ARG A 17 -12.34 8.06 11.15
N ALA A 18 -12.74 8.09 9.89
CA ALA A 18 -11.82 8.17 8.76
C ALA A 18 -12.26 9.25 7.78
N THR A 19 -11.31 9.75 7.00
CA THR A 19 -11.61 10.58 5.83
C THR A 19 -10.94 9.96 4.63
N VAL A 20 -11.68 9.79 3.53
CA VAL A 20 -11.18 9.19 2.30
C VAL A 20 -11.33 10.17 1.15
N ASP A 21 -10.26 10.36 0.38
CA ASP A 21 -10.15 11.35 -0.67
C ASP A 21 -10.45 10.70 -2.04
N PRO A 22 -11.41 11.23 -2.83
CA PRO A 22 -11.63 10.73 -4.20
C PRO A 22 -10.39 10.91 -5.10
N LEU A 23 -9.47 11.83 -4.79
CA LEU A 23 -8.18 11.90 -5.47
C LEU A 23 -7.31 10.70 -5.06
N GLY A 24 -7.03 9.83 -6.01
CA GLY A 24 -6.27 8.59 -5.80
C GLY A 24 -7.02 7.54 -4.97
N ALA A 25 -8.30 7.75 -4.66
CA ALA A 25 -9.08 6.96 -3.70
C ALA A 25 -8.31 6.79 -2.37
N ALA A 26 -7.68 7.84 -1.87
CA ALA A 26 -6.68 7.74 -0.81
C ALA A 26 -7.28 7.76 0.60
N LEU A 27 -6.75 6.90 1.49
CA LEU A 27 -7.09 6.95 2.92
C LEU A 27 -6.37 8.13 3.59
N ARG A 28 -7.03 9.27 3.66
CA ARG A 28 -6.43 10.53 4.10
C ARG A 28 -6.23 10.62 5.61
N THR A 29 -7.20 10.15 6.40
CA THR A 29 -7.07 10.06 7.86
C THR A 29 -7.75 8.80 8.38
N LEU A 30 -7.24 8.26 9.47
CA LEU A 30 -7.88 7.20 10.25
C LEU A 30 -7.56 7.42 11.73
N LYS A 31 -8.62 7.53 12.54
CA LYS A 31 -8.56 7.78 13.97
C LYS A 31 -9.41 6.79 14.73
N ALA A 32 -9.02 6.48 15.95
CA ALA A 32 -9.84 5.78 16.93
C ALA A 32 -9.69 6.45 18.30
N GLN A 33 -10.79 6.72 19.00
CA GLN A 33 -10.77 7.35 20.34
C GLN A 33 -9.95 8.67 20.37
N GLY A 34 -10.06 9.46 19.29
CA GLY A 34 -9.32 10.71 19.10
C GLY A 34 -7.82 10.57 18.78
N ARG A 35 -7.28 9.35 18.69
CA ARG A 35 -5.88 9.06 18.35
C ARG A 35 -5.72 8.80 16.86
N ASP A 36 -4.70 9.39 16.23
CA ASP A 36 -4.32 9.04 14.86
C ASP A 36 -3.72 7.62 14.81
N LEU A 37 -4.26 6.77 13.92
CA LEU A 37 -3.71 5.45 13.63
C LEU A 37 -2.74 5.49 12.45
N ILE A 38 -2.97 6.44 11.54
CA ILE A 38 -2.10 6.70 10.41
C ILE A 38 -1.57 8.14 10.42
N TRP A 39 -0.36 8.34 9.92
CA TRP A 39 0.10 9.64 9.51
C TRP A 39 -0.52 10.00 8.16
N GLY A 40 -1.64 10.72 8.24
CA GLY A 40 -2.35 11.26 7.10
C GLY A 40 -1.71 12.50 6.49
N TYR A 41 -2.49 13.24 5.70
CA TYR A 41 -2.06 14.50 5.09
C TYR A 41 -3.12 15.60 5.24
N PRO A 42 -2.70 16.89 5.31
CA PRO A 42 -3.62 18.03 5.35
C PRO A 42 -4.36 18.19 4.02
N GLU A 43 -5.10 19.29 3.85
CA GLU A 43 -5.74 19.56 2.56
C GLU A 43 -4.69 19.80 1.47
N GLY A 44 -4.94 19.23 0.28
CA GLY A 44 -3.97 19.20 -0.82
C GLY A 44 -3.42 17.80 -1.06
N GLU A 45 -2.24 17.74 -1.68
CA GLU A 45 -1.63 16.48 -2.10
C GLU A 45 -0.76 15.86 -0.99
N PRO A 46 -0.73 14.52 -0.89
CA PRO A 46 0.18 13.81 0.00
C PRO A 46 1.64 14.07 -0.39
N GLN A 47 2.49 14.34 0.60
CA GLN A 47 3.91 14.64 0.40
C GLN A 47 4.76 13.40 0.16
N LEU A 48 4.36 12.26 0.73
CA LEU A 48 5.05 10.97 0.69
C LEU A 48 4.06 9.86 0.32
N SER A 49 3.14 10.14 -0.60
CA SER A 49 2.11 9.19 -1.02
C SER A 49 1.20 8.66 0.10
N GLN A 50 1.11 9.35 1.25
CA GLN A 50 0.30 8.92 2.39
C GLN A 50 -1.11 8.48 1.97
N GLY A 51 -1.45 7.23 2.27
CA GLY A 51 -2.79 6.66 2.04
C GLY A 51 -3.14 6.38 0.58
N GLN A 52 -2.25 6.65 -0.37
CA GLN A 52 -2.52 6.45 -1.80
C GLN A 52 -2.57 4.97 -2.18
N VAL A 53 -3.43 4.66 -3.15
CA VAL A 53 -3.55 3.34 -3.79
C VAL A 53 -2.67 3.30 -5.04
N LEU A 54 -1.79 2.29 -5.11
CA LEU A 54 -0.71 2.19 -6.10
C LEU A 54 -1.06 1.11 -7.12
N ILE A 55 -1.64 1.50 -8.26
CA ILE A 55 -2.13 0.60 -9.32
C ILE A 55 -1.69 1.17 -10.68
N PRO A 56 -1.26 0.37 -11.68
CA PRO A 56 -1.27 -1.10 -11.73
C PRO A 56 0.06 -1.77 -11.36
N TRP A 57 0.99 -1.04 -10.75
CA TRP A 57 2.15 -1.64 -10.10
C TRP A 57 2.46 -0.90 -8.79
N PRO A 58 2.89 -1.63 -7.76
CA PRO A 58 3.45 -1.02 -6.57
C PRO A 58 4.91 -0.62 -6.82
N ASN A 59 5.43 0.25 -5.96
CA ASN A 59 6.85 0.60 -5.93
C ASN A 59 7.44 0.95 -7.32
N ARG A 60 8.70 0.63 -7.58
CA ARG A 60 9.50 1.10 -8.74
C ARG A 60 9.45 0.14 -9.93
N ILE A 61 9.71 0.66 -11.13
CA ILE A 61 10.07 -0.07 -12.35
C ILE A 61 11.32 0.59 -12.93
N ASP A 62 12.36 -0.21 -13.17
CA ASP A 62 13.67 0.23 -13.64
C ASP A 62 13.54 1.02 -14.95
N ARG A 63 13.82 2.33 -14.89
CA ARG A 63 13.72 3.26 -16.03
C ARG A 63 12.34 3.28 -16.69
N GLY A 64 11.31 2.79 -15.99
CA GLY A 64 9.98 2.59 -16.56
C GLY A 64 9.93 1.58 -17.71
N ARG A 65 10.92 0.69 -17.85
CA ARG A 65 11.00 -0.27 -18.95
C ARG A 65 10.52 -1.63 -18.51
N TYR A 66 9.68 -2.27 -19.32
CA TYR A 66 9.30 -3.66 -19.12
C TYR A 66 8.89 -4.29 -20.45
N SER A 67 8.92 -5.63 -20.50
CA SER A 67 8.46 -6.39 -21.64
C SER A 67 7.33 -7.30 -21.18
N PHE A 68 6.22 -7.31 -21.90
CA PHE A 68 5.08 -8.17 -21.59
C PHE A 68 4.55 -8.80 -22.88
N GLU A 69 4.39 -10.13 -22.86
CA GLU A 69 3.95 -10.94 -24.01
C GLU A 69 4.69 -10.61 -25.33
N GLY A 70 6.00 -10.38 -25.23
CA GLY A 70 6.86 -10.10 -26.39
C GLY A 70 6.79 -8.66 -26.91
N THR A 71 6.08 -7.76 -26.22
CA THR A 71 6.04 -6.32 -26.53
C THR A 71 6.79 -5.53 -25.47
N ASP A 72 7.65 -4.63 -25.92
CA ASP A 72 8.38 -3.70 -25.03
C ASP A 72 7.56 -2.43 -24.78
N TYR A 73 7.53 -2.01 -23.52
CA TYR A 73 6.80 -0.84 -23.06
C TYR A 73 7.71 0.13 -22.31
N GLN A 74 7.35 1.42 -22.38
CA GLN A 74 8.06 2.52 -21.73
C GLN A 74 7.09 3.41 -20.98
N LEU A 75 7.12 3.32 -19.65
CA LEU A 75 6.40 4.17 -18.71
C LEU A 75 7.12 5.51 -18.55
N ALA A 76 6.38 6.52 -18.09
CA ALA A 76 6.98 7.79 -17.71
C ALA A 76 7.85 7.64 -16.45
N VAL A 77 9.09 8.14 -16.50
CA VAL A 77 9.97 8.26 -15.33
C VAL A 77 9.49 9.45 -14.50
N ASN A 78 8.81 9.15 -13.40
CA ASN A 78 8.25 10.12 -12.45
C ASN A 78 9.03 10.20 -11.13
N GLU A 79 10.13 9.43 -11.01
CA GLU A 79 11.14 9.57 -9.96
C GLU A 79 12.52 9.88 -10.59
N PRO A 80 12.75 11.10 -11.12
CA PRO A 80 13.96 11.40 -11.91
C PRO A 80 15.27 11.24 -11.13
N ALA A 81 15.24 11.45 -9.81
CA ALA A 81 16.42 11.35 -8.96
C ALA A 81 16.99 9.92 -8.90
N LEU A 82 16.13 8.90 -9.02
CA LEU A 82 16.52 7.49 -9.03
C LEU A 82 16.30 6.83 -10.40
N ASP A 83 15.89 7.60 -11.41
CA ASP A 83 15.66 7.14 -12.79
C ASP A 83 14.63 6.00 -12.87
N ASN A 84 13.50 6.10 -12.14
CA ASN A 84 12.47 5.07 -12.10
C ASN A 84 11.07 5.60 -12.47
N ALA A 85 10.22 4.70 -12.95
CA ALA A 85 8.78 4.88 -12.83
C ALA A 85 8.34 4.32 -11.48
N ILE A 86 7.53 5.03 -10.71
CA ILE A 86 7.12 4.64 -9.36
C ILE A 86 5.61 4.77 -9.16
N HIS A 87 5.02 3.84 -8.41
CA HIS A 87 3.70 3.94 -7.79
C HIS A 87 2.51 4.03 -8.77
N GLY A 88 2.56 3.29 -9.87
CA GLY A 88 1.42 3.17 -10.78
C GLY A 88 0.97 4.47 -11.45
N LEU A 89 -0.30 4.49 -11.85
CA LEU A 89 -0.94 5.53 -12.66
C LEU A 89 -2.14 6.18 -11.96
N THR A 90 -2.71 5.55 -10.93
CA THR A 90 -4.02 5.92 -10.40
C THR A 90 -3.97 6.96 -9.28
N ARG A 91 -2.82 7.13 -8.62
CA ARG A 91 -2.70 7.91 -7.37
C ARG A 91 -2.98 9.41 -7.51
N THR A 92 -2.89 9.94 -8.73
CA THR A 92 -3.16 11.35 -9.07
C THR A 92 -4.45 11.53 -9.87
N LEU A 93 -5.21 10.45 -10.08
CA LEU A 93 -6.47 10.50 -10.82
C LEU A 93 -7.63 10.69 -9.85
N LEU A 94 -8.64 11.43 -10.28
CA LEU A 94 -9.89 11.54 -9.54
C LEU A 94 -10.76 10.31 -9.81
N TRP A 95 -11.10 9.58 -8.76
CA TRP A 95 -11.99 8.44 -8.80
C TRP A 95 -13.45 8.88 -8.68
N GLU A 96 -14.36 8.11 -9.25
CA GLU A 96 -15.80 8.33 -9.11
C GLU A 96 -16.31 7.71 -7.80
N THR A 97 -16.99 8.51 -6.99
CA THR A 97 -17.75 8.01 -5.84
C THR A 97 -19.03 7.31 -6.32
N ALA A 98 -18.99 5.99 -6.43
CA ALA A 98 -20.14 5.19 -6.87
C ALA A 98 -21.18 4.99 -5.76
N GLU A 99 -20.71 4.83 -4.51
CA GLU A 99 -21.57 4.71 -3.32
C GLU A 99 -20.91 5.45 -2.16
N ALA A 100 -21.71 6.10 -1.32
CA ALA A 100 -21.23 6.68 -0.06
C ALA A 100 -22.32 6.58 1.01
N GLY A 101 -21.91 6.27 2.24
CA GLY A 101 -22.75 6.24 3.42
C GLY A 101 -21.92 6.52 4.67
N THR A 102 -22.56 6.44 5.84
CA THR A 102 -21.92 6.81 7.12
C THR A 102 -20.68 5.98 7.43
N ALA A 103 -20.65 4.69 7.07
CA ALA A 103 -19.58 3.77 7.43
C ALA A 103 -18.90 3.10 6.23
N SER A 104 -19.28 3.43 4.99
CA SER A 104 -18.63 2.88 3.81
C SER A 104 -18.70 3.81 2.60
N VAL A 105 -17.68 3.73 1.75
CA VAL A 105 -17.64 4.38 0.44
C VAL A 105 -17.04 3.43 -0.59
N LEU A 106 -17.58 3.46 -1.80
CA LEU A 106 -17.04 2.78 -2.97
C LEU A 106 -16.55 3.82 -3.98
N PHE A 107 -15.26 3.78 -4.29
CA PHE A 107 -14.68 4.49 -5.43
C PHE A 107 -14.53 3.56 -6.62
N THR A 108 -14.71 4.09 -7.82
CA THR A 108 -14.49 3.38 -9.08
C THR A 108 -13.67 4.22 -10.05
N LEU A 109 -12.88 3.55 -10.89
CA LEU A 109 -12.08 4.18 -11.93
C LEU A 109 -11.96 3.24 -13.12
N LEU A 110 -12.29 3.74 -14.32
CA LEU A 110 -11.90 3.08 -15.56
C LEU A 110 -10.53 3.62 -15.98
N LEU A 111 -9.49 2.80 -15.86
CA LEU A 111 -8.19 3.06 -16.45
C LEU A 111 -8.22 2.58 -17.90
N ASP A 112 -8.43 3.51 -18.83
CA ASP A 112 -8.56 3.23 -20.27
C ASP A 112 -7.22 3.26 -21.00
N GLY A 113 -6.21 2.61 -20.41
CA GLY A 113 -4.82 2.67 -20.86
C GLY A 113 -4.12 4.02 -20.60
N ALA A 114 -2.81 4.01 -20.75
CA ALA A 114 -1.92 5.17 -20.65
C ALA A 114 -0.66 4.94 -21.51
N PRO A 115 0.12 5.99 -21.83
CA PRO A 115 1.43 5.82 -22.44
C PRO A 115 2.30 4.84 -21.64
N GLY A 116 2.78 3.79 -22.31
CA GLY A 116 3.56 2.73 -21.68
C GLY A 116 2.75 1.67 -20.93
N TYR A 117 1.43 1.79 -20.83
CA TYR A 117 0.55 0.78 -20.24
C TYR A 117 -0.81 0.80 -20.98
N PRO A 118 -0.94 0.16 -22.15
CA PRO A 118 -2.13 0.28 -23.00
C PRO A 118 -3.28 -0.67 -22.59
N PHE A 119 -3.30 -1.15 -21.35
CA PHE A 119 -4.30 -2.12 -20.88
C PHE A 119 -5.48 -1.43 -20.21
N ARG A 120 -6.68 -1.95 -20.43
CA ARG A 120 -7.93 -1.40 -19.93
C ARG A 120 -8.37 -2.13 -18.66
N LEU A 121 -8.46 -1.41 -17.55
CA LEU A 121 -8.88 -1.96 -16.25
C LEU A 121 -10.08 -1.20 -15.69
N GLU A 122 -11.12 -1.93 -15.28
CA GLU A 122 -12.12 -1.45 -14.34
C GLU A 122 -11.60 -1.68 -12.92
N LEU A 123 -11.47 -0.61 -12.15
CA LEU A 123 -10.92 -0.61 -10.80
C LEU A 123 -11.98 -0.16 -9.80
N SER A 124 -11.95 -0.74 -8.61
CA SER A 124 -12.71 -0.21 -7.47
C SER A 124 -11.93 -0.33 -6.17
N VAL A 125 -12.21 0.61 -5.26
CA VAL A 125 -11.70 0.60 -3.88
C VAL A 125 -12.88 0.84 -2.95
N ARG A 126 -13.22 -0.15 -2.14
CA ARG A 126 -14.22 -0.01 -1.09
C ARG A 126 -13.54 0.18 0.25
N TYR A 127 -13.90 1.24 0.95
CA TYR A 127 -13.57 1.44 2.35
C TYR A 127 -14.80 1.11 3.19
N THR A 128 -14.62 0.30 4.23
CA THR A 128 -15.66 -0.02 5.20
C THR A 128 -15.09 0.16 6.60
N LEU A 129 -15.72 1.05 7.38
CA LEU A 129 -15.34 1.33 8.75
C LEU A 129 -16.28 0.59 9.69
N ASP A 130 -15.71 -0.31 10.48
CA ASP A 130 -16.43 -1.08 11.49
C ASP A 130 -16.14 -0.55 12.89
N ALA A 131 -17.16 -0.56 13.76
CA ALA A 131 -17.07 0.00 15.10
C ALA A 131 -16.15 -0.80 16.04
N GLU A 132 -15.91 -2.08 15.77
CA GLU A 132 -15.09 -2.98 16.58
C GLU A 132 -13.80 -3.34 15.83
N LEU A 133 -13.90 -3.69 14.55
CA LEU A 133 -12.82 -4.23 13.74
C LEU A 133 -11.92 -3.15 13.12
N GLY A 134 -12.36 -1.90 13.03
CA GLY A 134 -11.61 -0.80 12.42
C GLY A 134 -11.84 -0.68 10.91
N MET A 135 -10.80 -0.29 10.16
CA MET A 135 -10.90 -0.09 8.72
C MET A 135 -10.67 -1.41 7.96
N ASP A 136 -11.55 -1.71 7.02
CA ASP A 136 -11.41 -2.73 5.97
C ASP A 136 -11.37 -2.05 4.60
N VAL A 137 -10.42 -2.45 3.75
CA VAL A 137 -10.23 -1.90 2.42
C VAL A 137 -10.12 -3.03 1.42
N ARG A 138 -11.06 -3.06 0.47
CA ARG A 138 -11.10 -4.01 -0.63
C ARG A 138 -10.77 -3.32 -1.94
N ILE A 139 -9.75 -3.82 -2.63
CA ILE A 139 -9.33 -3.36 -3.96
C ILE A 139 -9.71 -4.42 -4.97
N THR A 140 -10.38 -4.03 -6.04
CA THR A 140 -10.73 -4.92 -7.14
C THR A 140 -10.19 -4.38 -8.45
N ALA A 141 -9.65 -5.28 -9.27
CA ALA A 141 -9.27 -4.96 -10.65
C ALA A 141 -9.82 -6.01 -11.60
N ARG A 142 -10.49 -5.55 -12.65
CA ARG A 142 -11.03 -6.38 -13.72
C ARG A 142 -10.49 -5.90 -15.05
N ASN A 143 -9.95 -6.83 -15.84
CA ASN A 143 -9.52 -6.52 -17.20
C ASN A 143 -10.74 -6.47 -18.13
N THR A 144 -10.99 -5.33 -18.75
CA THR A 144 -12.08 -5.13 -19.72
C THR A 144 -11.58 -4.84 -21.13
N GLY A 145 -10.28 -5.01 -21.35
CA GLY A 145 -9.65 -4.99 -22.66
C GLY A 145 -9.74 -6.34 -23.37
N GLU A 146 -9.08 -6.40 -24.53
CA GLU A 146 -9.08 -7.58 -25.42
C GLU A 146 -7.82 -8.46 -25.25
N HIS A 147 -6.83 -8.00 -24.49
CA HIS A 147 -5.55 -8.67 -24.27
C HIS A 147 -5.29 -8.88 -22.78
N ASN A 148 -4.41 -9.83 -22.44
CA ASN A 148 -3.96 -10.02 -21.06
C ASN A 148 -3.31 -8.74 -20.53
N ALA A 149 -3.48 -8.45 -19.24
CA ALA A 149 -2.94 -7.25 -18.61
C ALA A 149 -2.05 -7.62 -17.41
N PRO A 150 -0.79 -7.12 -17.33
CA PRO A 150 0.04 -7.26 -16.14
C PRO A 150 -0.48 -6.32 -15.04
N TYR A 151 -0.62 -6.82 -13.83
CA TYR A 151 -1.22 -6.11 -12.71
C TYR A 151 -0.49 -6.40 -11.40
N GLY A 152 -0.45 -5.39 -10.55
CA GLY A 152 -0.20 -5.48 -9.13
C GLY A 152 -0.78 -4.27 -8.40
N ASN A 153 -0.95 -4.38 -7.09
CA ASN A 153 -1.36 -3.26 -6.27
C ASN A 153 -0.60 -3.19 -4.94
N ALA A 154 -0.63 -1.99 -4.36
CA ALA A 154 -0.29 -1.76 -2.96
C ALA A 154 -1.01 -0.52 -2.42
N THR A 155 -0.85 -0.28 -1.12
CA THR A 155 -1.31 0.96 -0.48
C THR A 155 -0.23 1.55 0.41
N HIS A 156 -0.08 2.87 0.41
CA HIS A 156 1.03 3.54 1.06
C HIS A 156 0.64 4.09 2.44
N ASN A 157 0.21 3.21 3.34
CA ASN A 157 -0.28 3.58 4.67
C ASN A 157 0.88 3.77 5.66
N PHE A 158 0.96 4.95 6.28
CA PHE A 158 1.90 5.21 7.35
C PHE A 158 1.26 4.97 8.70
N LEU A 159 1.59 3.89 9.41
CA LEU A 159 1.17 3.69 10.79
C LEU A 159 1.90 4.67 11.71
N THR A 160 1.23 5.13 12.77
CA THR A 160 1.85 6.01 13.76
C THR A 160 1.45 5.64 15.18
N MET A 161 2.43 5.74 16.09
CA MET A 161 2.21 5.73 17.54
C MET A 161 2.28 7.16 18.14
N GLN A 162 2.25 8.19 17.29
CA GLN A 162 2.46 9.61 17.65
C GLN A 162 3.77 9.87 18.41
N ARG A 163 4.80 9.09 18.09
CA ARG A 163 6.16 9.17 18.65
C ARG A 163 7.17 8.66 17.63
N PRO A 164 8.49 8.81 17.86
CA PRO A 164 9.50 8.26 16.96
C PRO A 164 9.35 6.73 16.85
N VAL A 165 9.49 6.17 15.64
CA VAL A 165 9.42 4.72 15.40
C VAL A 165 10.56 3.99 16.11
N ASP A 166 11.69 4.66 16.38
CA ASP A 166 12.80 4.13 17.17
C ASP A 166 12.36 3.65 18.56
N GLU A 167 11.30 4.27 19.08
CA GLU A 167 10.72 4.00 20.40
C GLU A 167 9.61 2.95 20.38
N THR A 168 9.23 2.45 19.22
CA THR A 168 8.15 1.46 19.07
C THR A 168 8.70 0.04 18.96
N VAL A 169 7.83 -0.93 19.18
CA VAL A 169 8.05 -2.35 18.93
C VAL A 169 7.36 -2.70 17.61
N LEU A 170 8.06 -3.41 16.72
CA LEU A 170 7.52 -3.90 15.46
C LEU A 170 7.43 -5.43 15.49
N LEU A 171 6.29 -5.95 15.03
CA LEU A 171 6.10 -7.32 14.59
C LEU A 171 5.86 -7.31 13.08
N LEU A 172 6.64 -8.10 12.35
CA LEU A 172 6.47 -8.38 10.93
C LEU A 172 6.82 -9.85 10.68
N PRO A 173 5.83 -10.73 10.45
CA PRO A 173 6.04 -12.17 10.32
C PRO A 173 6.51 -12.52 8.89
N ALA A 174 7.69 -12.02 8.50
CA ALA A 174 8.30 -12.25 7.19
C ALA A 174 9.64 -12.97 7.33
N ASP A 175 9.87 -14.01 6.52
CA ASP A 175 11.10 -14.80 6.56
C ASP A 175 12.24 -14.23 5.72
N SER A 176 11.96 -13.33 4.78
CA SER A 176 12.99 -12.75 3.90
C SER A 176 12.76 -11.28 3.62
N TRP A 177 13.85 -10.56 3.37
CA TRP A 177 13.86 -9.16 2.92
C TRP A 177 14.54 -9.06 1.55
N LEU A 178 14.16 -8.06 0.75
CA LEU A 178 14.68 -7.83 -0.59
C LEU A 178 15.80 -6.76 -0.55
N PRO A 179 17.05 -7.14 -0.88
CA PRO A 179 18.15 -6.18 -1.01
C PRO A 179 17.90 -5.20 -2.14
N THR A 180 18.33 -3.96 -1.94
CA THR A 180 18.18 -2.88 -2.93
C THR A 180 19.52 -2.26 -3.31
N ASP A 181 19.59 -1.68 -4.51
CA ASP A 181 20.72 -0.89 -5.01
C ASP A 181 20.55 0.60 -4.64
N GLU A 182 21.47 1.45 -5.10
CA GLU A 182 21.43 2.89 -4.88
C GLU A 182 20.24 3.61 -5.53
N ARG A 183 19.53 2.95 -6.46
CA ARG A 183 18.30 3.42 -7.09
C ARG A 183 17.06 2.82 -6.44
N LEU A 184 17.25 2.09 -5.33
CA LEU A 184 16.23 1.38 -4.57
C LEU A 184 15.49 0.32 -5.40
N LEU A 185 16.16 -0.23 -6.42
CA LEU A 185 15.70 -1.38 -7.19
C LEU A 185 16.22 -2.68 -6.57
N PRO A 186 15.55 -3.82 -6.78
CA PRO A 186 16.04 -5.11 -6.30
C PRO A 186 17.47 -5.41 -6.78
N ALA A 187 18.39 -5.67 -5.85
CA ALA A 187 19.80 -5.95 -6.10
C ALA A 187 20.15 -7.44 -6.03
N GLY A 188 19.14 -8.32 -6.12
CA GLY A 188 19.29 -9.77 -6.06
C GLY A 188 18.04 -10.46 -5.53
N ALA A 189 18.16 -11.75 -5.24
CA ALA A 189 17.10 -12.53 -4.62
C ALA A 189 16.85 -12.10 -3.16
N PRO A 190 15.62 -12.33 -2.62
CA PRO A 190 15.34 -12.17 -1.21
C PRO A 190 16.34 -12.94 -0.33
N ARG A 191 16.70 -12.35 0.81
CA ARG A 191 17.63 -12.93 1.80
C ARG A 191 16.90 -13.23 3.10
N PRO A 192 17.25 -14.33 3.80
CA PRO A 192 16.68 -14.62 5.10
C PRO A 192 16.84 -13.45 6.07
N VAL A 193 15.81 -13.19 6.88
CA VAL A 193 15.91 -12.20 7.97
C VAL A 193 16.63 -12.74 9.20
N ALA A 194 16.68 -14.08 9.36
CA ALA A 194 17.26 -14.73 10.52
C ALA A 194 18.69 -14.24 10.81
N ASP A 195 18.98 -13.95 12.07
CA ASP A 195 20.28 -13.46 12.54
C ASP A 195 20.71 -12.11 11.92
N THR A 196 19.75 -11.29 11.46
CA THR A 196 19.99 -9.93 10.94
C THR A 196 19.23 -8.86 11.74
N GLU A 197 19.52 -7.58 11.47
CA GLU A 197 18.75 -6.45 12.02
C GLU A 197 17.30 -6.38 11.50
N TYR A 198 17.00 -7.12 10.43
CA TYR A 198 15.70 -7.19 9.77
C TYR A 198 14.78 -8.27 10.35
N ASP A 199 15.20 -9.01 11.37
CA ASP A 199 14.38 -10.05 12.01
C ASP A 199 13.35 -9.44 12.98
N PHE A 200 12.17 -9.16 12.46
CA PHE A 200 11.00 -8.67 13.20
C PHE A 200 9.92 -9.76 13.38
N ARG A 201 10.24 -11.03 13.13
CA ARG A 201 9.28 -12.15 13.24
C ARG A 201 8.80 -12.35 14.67
N THR A 202 9.66 -12.03 15.64
CA THR A 202 9.28 -11.84 17.04
C THR A 202 9.23 -10.35 17.36
N PRO A 203 8.23 -9.86 18.11
CA PRO A 203 8.12 -8.44 18.44
C PRO A 203 9.41 -7.92 19.09
N ARG A 204 10.01 -6.90 18.50
CA ARG A 204 11.22 -6.25 19.04
C ARG A 204 11.19 -4.76 18.81
N ARG A 205 11.97 -4.02 19.60
CA ARG A 205 12.16 -2.59 19.40
C ARG A 205 12.72 -2.32 18.00
N PHE A 206 12.16 -1.33 17.31
CA PHE A 206 12.61 -0.88 15.99
C PHE A 206 14.03 -0.31 16.07
N GLY A 207 14.30 0.56 17.05
CA GLY A 207 15.62 1.13 17.29
C GLY A 207 16.12 1.94 16.09
N ASP A 208 17.42 1.85 15.81
CA ASP A 208 18.09 2.68 14.81
C ASP A 208 18.07 2.05 13.39
N VAL A 209 17.32 0.97 13.18
CA VAL A 209 17.24 0.28 11.87
C VAL A 209 16.63 1.23 10.84
N VAL A 210 17.25 1.30 9.67
CA VAL A 210 16.75 2.07 8.52
C VAL A 210 16.15 1.09 7.52
N LEU A 211 14.88 1.30 7.16
CA LEU A 211 14.15 0.45 6.24
C LEU A 211 13.60 1.28 5.07
N ASP A 212 13.88 0.79 3.88
CA ASP A 212 13.13 1.06 2.65
C ASP A 212 13.16 -0.22 1.80
N ASN A 213 12.64 -1.30 2.38
CA ASN A 213 12.82 -2.65 1.87
C ASN A 213 11.49 -3.42 1.84
N ALA A 214 11.35 -4.26 0.81
CA ALA A 214 10.26 -5.20 0.69
C ALA A 214 10.60 -6.50 1.46
N PHE A 215 9.60 -7.09 2.08
CA PHE A 215 9.68 -8.34 2.83
C PHE A 215 8.72 -9.37 2.24
N THR A 216 9.10 -10.64 2.24
CA THR A 216 8.29 -11.78 1.74
C THR A 216 8.50 -13.02 2.61
N GLY A 217 7.87 -14.15 2.24
CA GLY A 217 7.77 -15.32 3.10
C GLY A 217 6.88 -15.01 4.30
N LEU A 218 5.71 -14.45 4.02
CA LEU A 218 4.78 -13.95 5.03
C LEU A 218 4.05 -15.12 5.71
N THR A 219 4.05 -15.14 7.04
CA THR A 219 3.36 -16.16 7.83
C THR A 219 2.01 -15.64 8.33
N PRO A 220 0.88 -16.23 7.91
CA PRO A 220 -0.43 -15.84 8.40
C PRO A 220 -0.67 -16.31 9.84
N SER A 221 -1.45 -15.55 10.58
CA SER A 221 -2.02 -15.93 11.88
C SER A 221 -3.15 -16.95 11.73
N ALA A 222 -3.69 -17.41 12.86
CA ALA A 222 -4.79 -18.40 12.89
C ALA A 222 -6.09 -17.92 12.20
N ASP A 223 -6.29 -16.61 12.11
CA ASP A 223 -7.41 -15.96 11.39
C ASP A 223 -7.15 -15.83 9.88
N ARG A 224 -6.06 -16.42 9.37
CA ARG A 224 -5.58 -16.34 7.98
C ARG A 224 -5.18 -14.94 7.52
N ARG A 225 -4.98 -14.01 8.45
CA ARG A 225 -4.47 -12.67 8.15
C ARG A 225 -2.98 -12.60 8.45
N ILE A 226 -2.25 -11.84 7.64
CA ILE A 226 -0.87 -11.50 7.89
C ILE A 226 -0.85 -10.15 8.61
N TRP A 227 -0.28 -10.11 9.81
CA TRP A 227 -0.32 -8.93 10.69
C TRP A 227 1.03 -8.24 10.76
N THR A 228 1.08 -6.95 10.43
CA THR A 228 2.18 -6.05 10.81
C THR A 228 1.70 -5.17 11.96
N VAL A 229 2.35 -5.26 13.12
CA VAL A 229 1.90 -4.58 14.34
C VAL A 229 2.96 -3.63 14.85
N LEU A 230 2.55 -2.39 15.10
CA LEU A 230 3.32 -1.37 15.77
C LEU A 230 2.79 -1.20 17.20
N GLU A 231 3.66 -1.30 18.20
CA GLU A 231 3.30 -1.19 19.61
C GLU A 231 4.16 -0.15 20.33
N ALA A 232 3.55 0.59 21.26
CA ALA A 232 4.26 1.43 22.22
C ALA A 232 3.42 1.59 23.50
N ASP A 233 4.06 1.43 24.66
CA ASP A 233 3.46 1.60 25.99
C ASP A 233 2.14 0.82 26.17
N GLY A 234 2.08 -0.40 25.64
CA GLY A 234 0.89 -1.26 25.70
C GLY A 234 -0.24 -0.90 24.74
N VAL A 235 -0.07 0.11 23.89
CA VAL A 235 -1.02 0.44 22.81
C VAL A 235 -0.50 -0.10 21.48
N ARG A 236 -1.41 -0.65 20.67
CA ARG A 236 -1.10 -1.23 19.36
C ARG A 236 -1.86 -0.56 18.24
N VAL A 237 -1.23 -0.52 17.08
CA VAL A 237 -1.88 -0.32 15.79
C VAL A 237 -1.44 -1.47 14.88
N GLY A 238 -2.41 -2.20 14.34
CA GLY A 238 -2.15 -3.31 13.43
C GLY A 238 -2.64 -2.98 12.03
N LEU A 239 -1.81 -3.27 11.03
CA LEU A 239 -2.25 -3.45 9.66
C LEU A 239 -2.28 -4.96 9.37
N TRP A 240 -3.40 -5.44 8.84
CA TRP A 240 -3.50 -6.81 8.36
C TRP A 240 -3.75 -6.85 6.87
N CYS A 241 -3.34 -7.92 6.21
CA CYS A 241 -3.67 -8.21 4.82
C CYS A 241 -4.03 -9.69 4.64
N ASP A 242 -4.80 -10.00 3.59
CA ASP A 242 -5.14 -11.37 3.20
C ASP A 242 -4.00 -12.02 2.37
N ASP A 243 -4.24 -13.25 1.91
CA ASP A 243 -3.27 -14.03 1.14
C ASP A 243 -3.10 -13.58 -0.33
N SER A 244 -3.80 -12.52 -0.76
CA SER A 244 -3.54 -11.89 -2.07
C SER A 244 -2.25 -11.05 -2.07
N TYR A 245 -1.74 -10.70 -0.89
CA TYR A 245 -0.52 -9.93 -0.71
C TYR A 245 0.63 -10.86 -0.33
N SER A 246 1.63 -10.96 -1.22
CA SER A 246 2.82 -11.80 -0.99
C SER A 246 4.04 -11.02 -0.47
N TRP A 247 3.91 -9.69 -0.39
CA TRP A 247 4.98 -8.78 -0.01
C TRP A 247 4.50 -7.68 0.93
N ILE A 248 5.36 -7.21 1.83
CA ILE A 248 5.14 -6.00 2.63
C ILE A 248 6.35 -5.07 2.43
N GLN A 249 6.15 -3.85 1.94
CA GLN A 249 7.17 -2.79 2.01
C GLN A 249 7.14 -2.18 3.41
N ILE A 250 8.32 -2.03 4.02
CA ILE A 250 8.50 -1.20 5.20
C ILE A 250 9.38 0.00 4.86
N PHE A 251 8.87 1.18 5.12
CA PHE A 251 9.59 2.43 4.91
C PHE A 251 9.57 3.32 6.17
N SER A 252 10.74 3.52 6.78
CA SER A 252 10.89 4.27 8.05
C SER A 252 10.97 5.79 7.90
N ALA A 253 10.91 6.30 6.67
CA ALA A 253 10.89 7.75 6.38
C ALA A 253 12.06 8.53 7.01
N ASP A 254 13.27 7.98 6.90
CA ASP A 254 14.54 8.61 7.26
C ASP A 254 14.82 9.82 6.36
N ARG A 255 14.39 11.00 6.81
CA ARG A 255 14.46 12.24 6.04
C ARG A 255 14.75 13.43 6.97
N PRO A 256 15.44 14.48 6.50
CA PRO A 256 15.61 15.69 7.29
C PRO A 256 14.26 16.32 7.69
N GLY A 257 14.16 16.81 8.92
CA GLY A 257 13.02 17.61 9.38
C GLY A 257 12.21 16.95 10.51
N PRO A 258 11.11 17.61 10.94
CA PRO A 258 10.36 17.23 12.15
C PRO A 258 9.56 15.92 12.03
N GLN A 259 9.36 15.43 10.79
CA GLN A 259 8.66 14.18 10.51
C GLN A 259 9.61 12.98 10.36
N ASN A 260 10.92 13.19 10.53
CA ASN A 260 11.91 12.13 10.48
C ASN A 260 11.51 10.99 11.41
N ARG A 261 11.31 9.79 10.86
CA ARG A 261 11.07 8.57 11.65
C ARG A 261 9.89 8.70 12.64
N ARG A 262 8.85 9.48 12.33
CA ARG A 262 7.66 9.65 13.21
C ARG A 262 6.52 8.67 12.90
N HIS A 263 6.67 7.91 11.84
CA HIS A 263 5.65 7.07 11.26
C HIS A 263 6.33 6.02 10.38
N LEU A 264 5.71 4.85 10.28
CA LEU A 264 6.24 3.70 9.55
C LEU A 264 5.29 3.38 8.41
N ALA A 265 5.75 3.51 7.16
CA ALA A 265 4.98 3.02 6.02
C ALA A 265 4.98 1.50 6.06
N VAL A 266 3.77 0.94 6.00
CA VAL A 266 3.49 -0.49 5.90
C VAL A 266 2.63 -0.68 4.68
N GLU A 267 3.22 -1.23 3.62
CA GLU A 267 2.57 -1.32 2.33
C GLU A 267 2.40 -2.79 1.95
N PRO A 268 1.21 -3.39 2.14
CA PRO A 268 0.95 -4.69 1.55
C PRO A 268 1.01 -4.57 0.02
N MET A 269 1.80 -5.42 -0.63
CA MET A 269 1.99 -5.42 -2.08
C MET A 269 1.74 -6.81 -2.67
N THR A 270 1.01 -6.87 -3.78
CA THR A 270 0.72 -8.14 -4.46
C THR A 270 1.96 -8.69 -5.18
N CYS A 271 2.90 -7.81 -5.54
CA CYS A 271 4.14 -8.14 -6.22
C CYS A 271 5.28 -7.21 -5.72
N PRO A 272 6.56 -7.60 -5.89
CA PRO A 272 7.68 -6.82 -5.39
C PRO A 272 7.97 -5.58 -6.24
N PRO A 273 8.88 -4.69 -5.78
CA PRO A 273 9.48 -3.68 -6.64
C PRO A 273 10.04 -4.29 -7.92
N ASN A 274 9.91 -3.56 -9.02
CA ASN A 274 10.35 -3.93 -10.36
C ASN A 274 9.66 -5.15 -10.98
N ALA A 275 8.55 -5.62 -10.40
CA ALA A 275 7.84 -6.83 -10.82
C ALA A 275 7.48 -6.85 -12.32
N PHE A 276 7.05 -5.72 -12.91
CA PHE A 276 6.73 -5.71 -14.34
C PHE A 276 7.93 -6.03 -15.23
N ALA A 277 9.14 -5.63 -14.82
CA ALA A 277 10.36 -5.92 -15.57
C ALA A 277 10.90 -7.33 -15.31
N THR A 278 10.70 -7.86 -14.09
CA THR A 278 11.22 -9.19 -13.69
C THR A 278 10.24 -10.32 -13.95
N GLY A 279 8.94 -10.03 -14.01
CA GLY A 279 7.84 -10.98 -14.03
C GLY A 279 7.49 -11.57 -12.65
N GLU A 280 8.23 -11.22 -11.60
CA GLU A 280 8.06 -11.80 -10.26
C GLU A 280 6.69 -11.41 -9.67
N ASP A 281 5.89 -12.42 -9.32
CA ASP A 281 4.55 -12.30 -8.74
C ASP A 281 3.58 -11.34 -9.45
N VAL A 282 3.84 -11.02 -10.73
CA VAL A 282 2.93 -10.20 -11.52
C VAL A 282 1.63 -10.98 -11.74
N VAL A 283 0.52 -10.39 -11.35
CA VAL A 283 -0.80 -10.93 -11.66
C VAL A 283 -1.09 -10.67 -13.13
N VAL A 284 -1.35 -11.72 -13.90
CA VAL A 284 -1.80 -11.59 -15.29
C VAL A 284 -3.31 -11.76 -15.35
N LEU A 285 -4.01 -10.69 -15.73
CA LEU A 285 -5.46 -10.69 -15.89
C LEU A 285 -5.82 -10.97 -17.33
N ALA A 286 -6.44 -12.12 -17.62
CA ALA A 286 -7.04 -12.38 -18.92
C ALA A 286 -8.27 -11.47 -19.16
N PRO A 287 -8.69 -11.25 -20.42
CA PRO A 287 -9.93 -10.52 -20.71
C PRO A 287 -11.12 -11.04 -19.90
N GLY A 288 -11.78 -10.13 -19.17
CA GLY A 288 -12.90 -10.42 -18.28
C GLY A 288 -12.53 -10.97 -16.90
N GLN A 289 -11.27 -11.36 -16.67
CA GLN A 289 -10.79 -11.83 -15.37
C GLN A 289 -10.74 -10.68 -14.36
N GLN A 290 -11.02 -11.03 -13.11
CA GLN A 290 -11.00 -10.13 -11.98
C GLN A 290 -10.17 -10.73 -10.84
N VAL A 291 -9.51 -9.86 -10.09
CA VAL A 291 -8.87 -10.18 -8.82
C VAL A 291 -9.30 -9.20 -7.74
N GLU A 292 -9.16 -9.63 -6.50
CA GLU A 292 -9.47 -8.86 -5.30
C GLU A 292 -8.30 -8.96 -4.32
N SER A 293 -8.02 -7.87 -3.63
CA SER A 293 -7.08 -7.81 -2.53
C SER A 293 -7.67 -7.06 -1.35
N THR A 294 -7.49 -7.58 -0.13
CA THR A 294 -8.05 -6.97 1.09
C THR A 294 -7.00 -6.74 2.15
N TYR A 295 -7.03 -5.56 2.75
CA TYR A 295 -6.26 -5.23 3.94
C TYR A 295 -7.11 -4.40 4.91
N GLY A 296 -6.64 -4.25 6.15
CA GLY A 296 -7.32 -3.39 7.12
C GLY A 296 -6.40 -2.86 8.20
N ILE A 297 -6.89 -1.87 8.96
CA ILE A 297 -6.15 -1.19 10.03
C ILE A 297 -7.02 -1.10 11.28
N THR A 298 -6.47 -1.49 12.43
CA THR A 298 -7.22 -1.57 13.70
C THR A 298 -6.35 -1.26 14.93
N THR A 299 -7.02 -0.95 16.04
CA THR A 299 -6.38 -0.80 17.37
C THR A 299 -6.30 -2.10 18.16
N ALA A 300 -6.95 -3.17 17.68
CA ALA A 300 -7.02 -4.45 18.38
C ALA A 300 -6.44 -5.62 17.53
N PRO A 301 -5.16 -5.55 17.10
CA PRO A 301 -4.52 -6.70 16.49
C PRO A 301 -4.37 -7.85 17.51
N PRO A 302 -4.28 -9.11 17.03
CA PRO A 302 -4.01 -10.25 17.90
C PRO A 302 -2.72 -10.07 18.70
N VAL A 303 -2.68 -10.70 19.87
CA VAL A 303 -1.53 -10.73 20.79
C VAL A 303 -0.49 -11.73 20.31
#